data_AF-A0A1C2XRG1-F1
#
_entry.id   AF-A0A1C2XRG1-F1
#
_cell.length_a   1.000
_cell.length_b   1.000
_cell.length_c   1.000
_cell.angle_alpha   90.00
_cell.angle_beta   90.00
_cell.angle_gamma   90.00
#
_symmetry.space_group_name_H-M   'P 1'
#
loop_
_entity.id
_entity.type
_entity.pdbx_description
1 polymer ?
#
loop_
_entity_poly.entity_id
_entity_poly.type
_entity_poly.pdbx_seq_one_letter_code
_entity_poly.pdbx_strand_id
1 'polypeptide(L)'
;MAVKQQAVKAIEPLPMLKTVEQMSRISGIGENKLRELMDKGEIEYIQNGNRRLLADTAIWDWYERNKISAGISKKGGKEKYVGNTKAGKK
;
A
#
# COMPACT_ATOMS: atom_id res chain seq x y z
N MET A 1 11.36 -27.64 -31.76
CA MET A 1 11.50 -27.17 -30.35
C MET A 1 11.55 -25.66 -30.38
N ALA A 2 10.45 -24.95 -30.10
CA ALA A 2 10.42 -23.49 -30.12
C ALA A 2 10.39 -22.97 -28.68
N VAL A 3 11.53 -22.48 -28.19
CA VAL A 3 11.64 -21.86 -26.87
C VAL A 3 11.10 -20.44 -26.99
N LYS A 4 9.91 -20.21 -26.46
CA LYS A 4 9.25 -18.89 -26.42
C LYS A 4 9.99 -18.04 -25.39
N GLN A 5 10.95 -17.24 -25.85
CA GLN A 5 11.62 -16.22 -25.03
C GLN A 5 10.57 -15.26 -24.48
N GLN A 6 10.24 -15.42 -23.20
CA GLN A 6 9.46 -14.44 -22.47
C GLN A 6 10.33 -13.21 -22.30
N ALA A 7 10.07 -12.18 -23.11
CA ALA A 7 10.64 -10.87 -22.93
C ALA A 7 10.27 -10.40 -21.52
N VAL A 8 11.28 -10.31 -20.65
CA VAL A 8 11.19 -9.57 -19.40
C VAL A 8 10.81 -8.13 -19.76
N LYS A 9 9.52 -7.80 -19.62
CA LYS A 9 9.05 -6.43 -19.78
C LYS A 9 9.89 -5.58 -18.83
N ALA A 10 10.67 -4.67 -19.41
CA ALA A 10 11.38 -3.65 -18.66
C ALA A 10 10.41 -3.05 -17.64
N ILE A 11 10.84 -3.00 -16.39
CA ILE A 11 10.08 -2.42 -15.29
C ILE A 11 10.02 -0.92 -15.60
N GLU A 12 9.01 -0.51 -16.37
CA GLU A 12 8.70 0.91 -16.50
C GLU A 12 8.49 1.43 -15.08
N PRO A 13 9.18 2.52 -14.68
CA PRO A 13 9.05 3.05 -13.34
C PRO A 13 7.58 3.39 -13.13
N LEU A 14 6.91 2.59 -12.30
CA LEU A 14 5.52 2.80 -11.98
C LEU A 14 5.38 4.24 -11.46
N PRO A 15 4.40 5.01 -11.97
CA PRO A 15 4.21 6.38 -11.52
C PRO A 15 4.03 6.40 -10.00
N MET A 16 4.71 7.34 -9.33
CA MET A 16 4.69 7.42 -7.86
C MET A 16 3.26 7.56 -7.31
N LEU A 17 2.40 8.23 -8.07
CA LEU A 17 0.99 8.44 -7.77
C LEU A 17 0.14 7.70 -8.80
N LYS A 18 -0.77 6.86 -8.32
CA LYS A 18 -1.65 6.04 -9.15
C LYS A 18 -3.10 6.43 -8.91
N THR A 19 -3.96 6.23 -9.91
CA THR A 19 -5.40 6.42 -9.69
C THR A 19 -5.97 5.31 -8.82
N VAL A 20 -7.17 5.58 -8.30
CA VAL A 20 -8.01 4.58 -7.63
C VAL A 20 -8.18 3.31 -8.47
N GLU A 21 -8.45 3.43 -9.77
CA GLU A 21 -8.58 2.27 -10.68
C GLU A 21 -7.30 1.44 -10.77
N GLN A 22 -6.13 2.09 -10.86
CA GLN A 22 -4.84 1.41 -10.92
C GLN A 22 -4.53 0.75 -9.59
N MET A 23 -4.78 1.44 -8.48
CA MET A 23 -4.55 0.91 -7.14
C MET A 23 -5.51 -0.20 -6.77
N SER A 24 -6.72 -0.20 -7.32
CA SER A 24 -7.65 -1.32 -7.21
C SER A 24 -7.05 -2.59 -7.83
N ARG A 25 -6.43 -2.48 -9.01
CA ARG A 25 -5.75 -3.60 -9.66
C ARG A 25 -4.49 -4.07 -8.92
N ILE A 26 -3.75 -3.15 -8.30
CA ILE A 26 -2.48 -3.47 -7.62
C ILE A 26 -2.73 -4.04 -6.21
N SER A 27 -3.58 -3.38 -5.42
CA SER A 27 -3.85 -3.74 -4.02
C SER A 27 -4.89 -4.87 -3.88
N GLY A 28 -5.72 -5.10 -4.90
CA GLY A 28 -6.87 -6.01 -4.82
C GLY A 28 -8.05 -5.44 -4.01
N ILE A 29 -7.95 -4.19 -3.54
CA ILE A 29 -9.06 -3.49 -2.85
C ILE A 29 -9.97 -2.91 -3.93
N GLY A 30 -11.27 -3.20 -3.85
CA GLY A 30 -12.25 -2.67 -4.81
C GLY A 30 -12.22 -1.14 -4.91
N GLU A 31 -12.42 -0.60 -6.11
CA GLU A 31 -12.35 0.84 -6.38
C GLU A 31 -13.33 1.65 -5.52
N ASN A 32 -14.56 1.18 -5.38
CA ASN A 32 -15.56 1.80 -4.52
C ASN A 32 -15.09 1.86 -3.07
N LYS A 33 -14.39 0.81 -2.61
CA LYS A 33 -13.88 0.78 -1.25
C LYS A 33 -12.75 1.79 -1.06
N LEU A 34 -11.84 1.91 -2.02
CA LEU A 34 -10.82 2.95 -1.99
C LEU A 34 -11.44 4.35 -1.98
N ARG A 35 -12.51 4.61 -2.76
CA ARG A 35 -13.24 5.89 -2.75
C ARG A 35 -13.84 6.18 -1.38
N GLU A 36 -14.51 5.20 -0.77
CA GLU A 36 -15.05 5.33 0.60
C GLU A 36 -13.94 5.66 1.61
N LEU A 37 -12.79 4.98 1.53
CA LEU A 37 -11.67 5.20 2.45
C LEU A 37 -11.07 6.60 2.29
N MET A 38 -11.06 7.13 1.07
CA MET A 38 -10.67 8.51 0.80
C MET A 38 -11.71 9.50 1.36
N ASP A 39 -13.00 9.25 1.15
CA ASP A 39 -14.07 10.14 1.65
C ASP A 39 -14.14 10.15 3.19
N LYS A 40 -13.80 9.04 3.83
CA LYS A 40 -13.65 8.95 5.29
C LYS A 40 -12.35 9.57 5.82
N GLY A 41 -11.40 9.89 4.95
CA GLY A 41 -10.07 10.35 5.34
C GLY A 41 -9.20 9.27 5.99
N GLU A 42 -9.46 7.99 5.74
CA GLU A 42 -8.66 6.88 6.26
C GLU A 42 -7.40 6.61 5.43
N ILE A 43 -7.43 6.99 4.15
CA ILE A 43 -6.31 6.89 3.20
C ILE A 43 -5.93 8.28 2.72
N GLU A 44 -4.64 8.57 2.74
CA GLU A 44 -4.10 9.80 2.18
C GLU A 44 -4.17 9.78 0.65
N TYR A 45 -4.58 10.91 0.08
CA TYR A 45 -4.66 11.08 -1.35
C TYR A 45 -4.37 12.51 -1.76
N ILE A 46 -3.97 12.66 -3.01
CA ILE A 46 -3.76 13.96 -3.65
C ILE A 46 -4.86 14.17 -4.67
N GLN A 47 -5.52 15.31 -4.60
CA GLN A 47 -6.47 15.73 -5.61
C GLN A 47 -5.73 16.35 -6.79
N ASN A 48 -5.86 15.72 -7.97
CA ASN A 48 -5.33 16.23 -9.24
C ASN A 48 -6.51 16.52 -10.17
N GLY A 49 -7.06 17.74 -10.04
CA GLY A 49 -8.29 18.13 -10.72
C GLY A 49 -9.46 17.22 -10.35
N ASN A 50 -10.04 16.54 -11.34
CA ASN A 50 -11.14 15.59 -11.16
C ASN A 50 -10.68 14.17 -10.76
N ARG A 51 -9.37 13.89 -10.78
CA ARG A 51 -8.82 12.58 -10.41
C ARG A 51 -8.26 12.65 -9.00
N ARG A 52 -8.50 11.61 -8.21
CA ARG A 52 -7.82 11.42 -6.94
C ARG A 52 -6.72 10.39 -7.12
N LEU A 53 -5.51 10.76 -6.74
CA LEU A 53 -4.32 9.93 -6.86
C LEU A 53 -3.83 9.52 -5.47
N LEU A 54 -3.36 8.29 -5.36
CA LEU A 54 -2.82 7.73 -4.13
C LEU A 54 -1.49 7.02 -4.40
N ALA A 55 -0.64 7.01 -3.39
CA ALA A 55 0.64 6.32 -3.41
C ALA A 55 0.49 4.92 -2.78
N ASP A 56 1.39 4.01 -3.14
CA ASP A 56 1.44 2.67 -2.53
C ASP A 56 1.64 2.75 -1.02
N THR A 57 2.42 3.75 -0.56
CA THR A 57 2.66 4.02 0.86
C THR A 57 1.37 4.30 1.63
N ALA A 58 0.40 4.99 1.02
CA ALA A 58 -0.87 5.30 1.67
C ALA A 58 -1.74 4.05 1.90
N ILE A 59 -1.68 3.08 0.96
CA ILE A 59 -2.35 1.78 1.15
C ILE A 59 -1.68 0.99 2.27
N TRP A 60 -0.34 0.94 2.28
CA TRP A 60 0.40 0.21 3.30
C TRP A 60 0.16 0.78 4.71
N ASP A 61 0.19 2.11 4.85
CA ASP A 61 -0.12 2.81 6.09
C ASP A 61 -1.55 2.49 6.56
N TRP A 62 -2.54 2.52 5.65
CA TRP A 62 -3.90 2.11 5.99
C TRP A 62 -4.00 0.63 6.40
N TYR A 63 -3.33 -0.27 5.69
CA TYR A 63 -3.27 -1.69 6.05
C TYR A 63 -2.64 -1.87 7.44
N GLU A 64 -1.55 -1.19 7.75
CA GLU A 64 -0.90 -1.33 9.06
C GLU A 64 -1.77 -0.84 10.21
N ARG A 65 -2.56 0.22 9.98
CA ARG A 65 -3.53 0.73 10.96
C ARG A 65 -4.75 -0.17 11.14
N ASN A 66 -5.22 -0.81 10.06
CA ASN A 66 -6.50 -1.53 10.06
C ASN A 66 -6.35 -3.07 10.01
N LYS A 67 -5.12 -3.60 9.88
CA LYS A 67 -4.90 -5.05 9.87
C LYS A 67 -5.36 -5.65 11.18
N ILE A 68 -6.18 -6.69 11.07
CA ILE A 68 -6.56 -7.52 12.20
C ILE A 68 -5.60 -8.70 12.21
N SER A 69 -4.73 -8.76 13.22
CA SER A 69 -3.83 -9.88 13.41
C SER A 69 -4.65 -11.14 13.71
N ALA A 70 -4.54 -12.16 12.85
CA ALA A 70 -5.27 -13.42 12.99
C ALA A 70 -4.91 -14.23 14.27
N GLY A 71 -3.91 -13.80 15.05
CA GLY A 71 -3.41 -14.50 16.23
C GLY A 71 -3.45 -13.74 17.56
N ILE A 72 -3.97 -12.51 17.62
CA ILE A 72 -4.02 -11.75 18.89
C ILE A 72 -5.47 -11.66 19.34
N SER A 73 -5.86 -12.62 20.18
CA SER A 73 -6.96 -12.41 21.13
C SER A 73 -6.66 -11.13 21.88
N LYS A 74 -7.54 -10.12 21.78
CA LYS A 74 -7.39 -8.85 22.49
C LYS A 74 -7.28 -9.10 24.00
N LYS A 75 -6.07 -9.09 24.53
CA LYS A 75 -5.80 -8.68 25.92
C LYS A 75 -4.81 -7.52 25.85
N GLY A 76 -5.24 -6.40 26.43
CA GLY A 76 -4.56 -5.11 26.32
C GLY A 76 -3.09 -5.17 26.72
N GLY A 77 -2.28 -4.36 26.06
CA GLY A 77 -0.87 -4.18 26.40
C GLY A 77 -0.18 -3.32 25.36
N LYS A 78 0.24 -2.12 25.77
CA LYS A 78 1.07 -1.20 25.00
C LYS A 78 2.35 -1.92 24.57
N GLU A 79 2.66 -1.96 23.27
CA GLU A 79 4.00 -2.36 22.84
C GLU A 79 4.59 -1.32 21.89
N LYS A 80 5.64 -0.68 22.39
CA LYS A 80 6.42 0.38 21.75
C LYS A 80 7.28 -0.26 20.66
N TYR A 81 7.22 0.25 19.43
CA TYR A 81 8.21 -0.10 18.42
C TYR A 81 9.56 0.52 18.80
N VAL A 82 10.50 -0.34 19.20
CA VAL A 82 11.91 -0.02 19.39
C VAL A 82 12.56 0.07 18.01
N GLY A 83 13.01 1.27 17.63
CA GLY A 83 13.75 1.51 16.40
C GLY A 83 15.05 0.71 16.37
N ASN A 84 15.26 -0.06 15.31
CA ASN A 84 16.51 -0.78 15.08
C ASN A 84 17.58 0.21 14.59
N THR A 85 18.37 0.75 15.52
CA THR A 85 19.71 1.24 15.21
C THR A 85 20.71 0.22 15.71
N LYS A 86 21.35 -0.51 14.78
CA LYS A 86 22.65 -1.12 15.05
C LYS A 86 23.68 -0.53 14.10
N ALA A 87 24.29 0.53 14.61
CA ALA A 87 25.62 0.98 14.26
C ALA A 87 26.66 -0.13 14.54
N GLY A 88 27.67 -0.20 13.67
CA GLY A 88 29.08 -0.44 13.98
C GLY A 88 29.49 -1.68 14.81
N LYS A 89 30.14 -2.64 14.15
CA LYS A 89 31.30 -3.38 14.67
C LYS A 89 32.40 -3.24 13.61
N LYS A 90 33.44 -2.43 13.83
CA LYS A 90 34.71 -2.78 14.51
C LYS A 90 35.32 -4.07 13.97
#